data_AF-A0A9D8JCJ3-F1
#
_entry.id   AF-A0A9D8JCJ3-F1
#
_cell.length_a   1.000
_cell.length_b   1.000
_cell.length_c   1.000
_cell.angle_alpha   90.00
_cell.angle_beta   90.00
_cell.angle_gamma   90.00
#
_symmetry.space_group_name_H-M   'P 1'
#
loop_
_entity.id
_entity.type
_entity.pdbx_description
1 polymer ?
#
loop_
_entity_poly.entity_id
_entity_poly.type
_entity_poly.pdbx_seq_one_letter_code
_entity_poly.pdbx_strand_id
1 'polypeptide(L)'
;MNLRMPAERLTQLIQSFAQTALTSRQVAKRLNALFASRYLELKGEWVRRCRSAAKGERLALTDVRYEQLVRELTDIKFHAVRAHVEYETHAMLFKARQSLRPLRRR
;
A
#
# COMPACT_ATOMS: atom_id res chain seq x y z
N MET A 1 -4.19 23.52 32.60
CA MET A 1 -4.11 22.52 31.50
C MET A 1 -2.94 22.91 30.59
N ASN A 2 -1.81 22.24 30.71
CA ASN A 2 -0.60 22.53 29.92
C ASN A 2 -0.75 21.97 28.50
N LEU A 3 -1.19 22.80 27.55
CA LEU A 3 -1.30 22.48 26.12
C LEU A 3 0.06 22.46 25.39
N ARG A 4 1.19 22.43 26.11
CA ARG A 4 2.52 22.25 25.53
C ARG A 4 2.83 20.75 25.41
N MET A 5 2.17 20.07 24.47
CA MET A 5 2.88 18.98 23.78
C MET A 5 4.14 19.64 23.18
N PRO A 6 5.37 19.30 23.63
CA PRO A 6 6.57 19.97 23.16
C PRO A 6 6.60 19.84 21.64
N ALA A 7 6.75 20.94 20.92
CA ALA A 7 6.67 20.97 19.47
C ALA A 7 7.58 19.91 18.79
N GLU A 8 8.63 19.48 19.47
CA GLU A 8 9.51 18.38 19.10
C GLU A 8 8.81 17.02 19.10
N ARG A 9 8.03 16.68 20.14
CA ARG A 9 7.30 15.41 20.22
C ARG A 9 6.32 15.24 19.06
N LEU A 10 5.59 16.30 18.69
CA LEU A 10 4.67 16.24 17.55
C LEU A 10 5.42 16.06 16.21
N THR A 11 6.60 16.67 16.07
CA THR A 11 7.44 16.50 14.87
C THR A 11 7.94 15.06 14.77
N GLN A 12 8.41 14.50 15.87
CA GLN A 12 8.85 13.10 15.97
C GLN A 12 7.71 12.13 15.66
N LEU A 13 6.49 12.39 16.15
CA LEU A 13 5.32 11.58 15.84
C LEU A 13 5.00 11.60 14.34
N ILE A 14 4.94 12.77 13.70
CA ILE A 14 4.68 12.89 12.25
C ILE A 14 5.73 12.11 11.45
N GLN A 15 7.00 12.23 11.81
CA GLN A 15 8.09 11.50 11.16
C GLN A 15 7.99 9.98 11.36
N SER A 16 7.70 9.55 12.59
CA SER A 16 7.52 8.13 12.91
C SER A 16 6.39 7.51 12.09
N PHE A 17 5.21 8.16 12.05
CA PHE A 17 4.09 7.67 11.26
C PHE A 17 4.38 7.70 9.75
N ALA A 18 5.08 8.72 9.23
CA ALA A 18 5.53 8.75 7.84
C ALA A 18 6.45 7.55 7.52
N GLN A 19 7.36 7.21 8.42
CA GLN A 19 8.28 6.09 8.24
C GLN A 19 7.54 4.74 8.26
N THR A 20 6.57 4.57 9.15
CA THR A 20 5.70 3.39 9.16
C THR A 20 4.92 3.28 7.86
N ALA A 21 4.28 4.35 7.40
CA ALA A 21 3.53 4.36 6.13
C ALA A 21 4.43 4.05 4.93
N LEU A 22 5.65 4.58 4.90
CA LEU A 22 6.64 4.28 3.86
C LEU A 22 7.01 2.80 3.85
N THR A 23 7.22 2.22 5.03
CA THR A 23 7.56 0.79 5.19
C THR A 23 6.40 -0.08 4.72
N SER A 24 5.17 0.22 5.15
CA SER A 24 3.95 -0.46 4.70
C SER A 24 3.79 -0.39 3.18
N ARG A 25 4.06 0.76 2.57
CA ARG A 25 4.03 0.93 1.11
C ARG A 25 5.06 0.05 0.40
N GLN A 26 6.29 -0.04 0.92
CA GLN A 26 7.34 -0.89 0.35
C GLN A 26 6.99 -2.37 0.46
N VAL A 27 6.45 -2.80 1.61
CA VAL A 27 5.96 -4.18 1.82
C VAL A 27 4.83 -4.50 0.83
N ALA A 28 3.83 -3.63 0.73
CA ALA A 28 2.71 -3.84 -0.19
C ALA A 28 3.18 -3.90 -1.66
N LYS A 29 4.18 -3.09 -2.06
CA LYS A 29 4.79 -3.16 -3.40
C LYS A 29 5.48 -4.52 -3.64
N ARG A 30 6.22 -5.03 -2.66
CA ARG A 30 6.89 -6.35 -2.74
C ARG A 30 5.86 -7.48 -2.83
N LEU A 31 4.86 -7.47 -1.96
CA LEU A 31 3.76 -8.43 -1.99
C LEU A 31 3.05 -8.40 -3.35
N ASN A 32 2.73 -7.22 -3.87
CA ASN A 32 2.09 -7.11 -5.17
C ASN A 32 2.92 -7.73 -6.31
N ALA A 33 4.25 -7.60 -6.27
CA ALA A 33 5.12 -8.23 -7.28
C ALA A 33 5.10 -9.77 -7.18
N LEU A 34 5.20 -10.31 -5.97
CA LEU A 34 5.20 -11.76 -5.72
C LEU A 34 3.84 -12.41 -6.04
N PHE A 35 2.75 -11.75 -5.71
CA PHE A 35 1.41 -12.29 -5.97
C PHE A 35 0.98 -12.12 -7.42
N ALA A 36 1.47 -11.10 -8.12
CA ALA A 36 1.20 -10.93 -9.55
C ALA A 36 1.80 -12.07 -10.39
N SER A 37 3.01 -12.54 -10.08
CA SER A 37 3.61 -13.67 -10.81
C SER A 37 2.81 -14.95 -10.59
N ARG A 38 2.47 -15.27 -9.33
CA ARG A 38 1.65 -16.44 -8.98
C ARG A 38 0.27 -16.41 -9.64
N TYR A 39 -0.32 -15.22 -9.77
CA TYR A 39 -1.60 -15.04 -10.46
C TYR A 39 -1.50 -15.32 -11.96
N LEU A 40 -0.45 -14.81 -12.61
CA LEU A 40 -0.21 -15.08 -14.02
C LEU A 40 0.08 -16.56 -14.30
N GLU A 41 0.80 -17.23 -13.40
CA GLU A 41 1.05 -18.66 -13.49
C GLU A 41 -0.24 -19.48 -13.42
N LEU A 42 -1.08 -19.23 -12.41
CA LEU A 42 -2.34 -19.94 -12.22
C LEU A 42 -3.32 -19.66 -13.37
N LYS A 43 -3.39 -18.39 -13.82
CA LYS A 43 -4.17 -18.03 -15.02
C LYS A 43 -3.66 -18.78 -16.25
N GLY A 44 -2.35 -18.84 -16.44
CA GLY A 44 -1.70 -19.55 -17.54
C GLY A 44 -1.96 -21.07 -17.53
N GLU A 45 -2.01 -21.70 -16.35
CA GLU A 45 -2.38 -23.11 -16.18
C GLU A 45 -3.77 -23.39 -16.78
N TRP A 46 -4.76 -22.59 -16.41
CA TRP A 46 -6.14 -22.73 -16.92
C TRP A 46 -6.25 -22.47 -18.42
N VAL A 47 -5.56 -21.46 -18.93
CA VAL A 47 -5.51 -21.20 -20.39
C VAL A 47 -4.90 -22.38 -21.15
N ARG A 48 -3.79 -22.95 -20.65
CA ARG A 48 -3.15 -24.14 -21.25
C ARG A 48 -4.07 -25.36 -21.21
N ARG A 49 -4.73 -25.60 -20.07
CA ARG A 49 -5.65 -26.73 -19.88
C ARG A 49 -6.84 -26.67 -20.84
N CYS A 50 -7.37 -25.47 -21.10
CA CYS A 50 -8.58 -25.29 -21.90
C CYS A 50 -8.30 -25.00 -23.38
N ARG A 51 -7.05 -24.76 -23.78
CA ARG A 51 -6.62 -24.36 -25.14
C ARG A 51 -7.39 -23.15 -25.68
N SER A 52 -7.98 -22.35 -24.80
CA SER A 52 -8.79 -21.16 -25.11
C SER A 52 -8.70 -20.22 -23.92
N ALA A 53 -8.31 -18.96 -24.19
CA ALA A 53 -8.16 -17.95 -23.15
C ALA A 53 -9.49 -17.67 -22.45
N ALA A 54 -10.57 -17.43 -23.22
CA ALA A 54 -11.88 -17.11 -22.67
C ALA A 54 -12.48 -18.26 -21.84
N LYS A 55 -12.31 -19.52 -22.29
CA LYS A 55 -12.79 -20.69 -21.54
C LYS A 55 -11.95 -20.94 -20.29
N GLY A 56 -10.63 -20.76 -20.39
CA GLY A 56 -9.71 -20.86 -19.26
C GLY A 56 -10.02 -19.84 -18.17
N GLU A 57 -10.28 -18.59 -18.54
CA GLU A 57 -10.67 -17.54 -17.57
C GLU A 57 -11.98 -17.86 -16.85
N ARG A 58 -13.01 -18.30 -17.58
CA ARG A 58 -14.29 -18.68 -16.94
C ARG A 58 -14.14 -19.84 -15.97
N LEU A 59 -13.32 -20.83 -16.30
CA LEU A 59 -13.08 -21.98 -15.42
C LEU A 59 -12.16 -21.64 -14.25
N ALA A 60 -11.19 -20.75 -14.43
CA ALA A 60 -10.35 -20.25 -13.35
C ALA A 60 -11.19 -19.57 -12.24
N LEU A 61 -12.28 -18.89 -12.59
CA LEU A 61 -13.21 -18.30 -11.61
C LEU A 61 -13.93 -19.34 -10.73
N THR A 62 -13.94 -20.62 -11.13
CA THR A 62 -14.47 -21.72 -10.32
C THR A 62 -13.41 -22.39 -9.44
N ASP A 63 -12.13 -22.03 -9.60
CA ASP A 63 -11.02 -22.54 -8.79
C ASP A 63 -10.88 -21.72 -7.50
N VAL A 64 -11.05 -22.37 -6.36
CA VAL A 64 -10.92 -21.75 -5.03
C VAL A 64 -9.55 -21.09 -4.84
N ARG A 65 -8.48 -21.66 -5.42
CA ARG A 65 -7.13 -21.08 -5.34
C ARG A 65 -7.05 -19.75 -6.07
N TYR A 66 -7.77 -19.64 -7.20
CA TYR A 66 -7.80 -18.44 -8.01
C TYR A 66 -8.62 -17.35 -7.31
N GLU A 67 -9.78 -17.70 -6.76
CA GLU A 67 -10.61 -16.78 -5.98
C GLU A 67 -9.85 -16.22 -4.77
N GLN A 68 -9.19 -17.09 -3.99
CA GLN A 68 -8.38 -16.67 -2.85
C GLN A 68 -7.25 -15.73 -3.26
N LEU A 69 -6.54 -16.04 -4.35
CA LEU A 69 -5.44 -15.22 -4.82
C LEU A 69 -5.91 -13.83 -5.30
N VAL A 70 -7.09 -13.75 -5.94
CA VAL A 70 -7.70 -12.48 -6.34
C VAL A 70 -8.08 -11.65 -5.12
N ARG A 71 -8.63 -12.26 -4.06
CA ARG A 71 -8.93 -11.57 -2.79
C ARG A 71 -7.66 -11.02 -2.15
N GLU A 72 -6.64 -11.85 -1.98
CA GLU A 72 -5.35 -11.45 -1.41
C GLU A 72 -4.70 -10.30 -2.21
N LEU A 73 -4.71 -10.38 -3.54
CA LEU A 73 -4.23 -9.30 -4.40
C LEU A 73 -5.02 -8.01 -4.21
N THR A 74 -6.34 -8.10 -4.09
CA THR A 74 -7.21 -6.94 -3.88
C THR A 74 -6.88 -6.26 -2.55
N ASP A 75 -6.73 -7.03 -1.47
CA ASP A 75 -6.36 -6.51 -0.15
C ASP A 75 -4.96 -5.86 -0.17
N ILE A 76 -3.98 -6.51 -0.80
CA ILE A 76 -2.63 -5.94 -0.96
C ILE A 76 -2.69 -4.60 -1.69
N LYS A 77 -3.48 -4.51 -2.78
CA LYS A 77 -3.65 -3.27 -3.53
C LYS A 77 -4.31 -2.18 -2.69
N PHE A 78 -5.36 -2.52 -1.95
CA PHE A 78 -6.02 -1.59 -1.04
C PHE A 78 -5.05 -1.06 0.02
N HIS A 79 -4.30 -1.94 0.68
CA HIS A 79 -3.28 -1.54 1.65
C HIS A 79 -2.17 -0.69 1.03
N ALA A 80 -1.74 -0.98 -0.20
CA ALA A 80 -0.76 -0.17 -0.91
C ALA A 80 -1.24 1.26 -1.15
N VAL A 81 -2.50 1.42 -1.60
CA VAL A 81 -3.13 2.73 -1.82
C VAL A 81 -3.25 3.48 -0.50
N ARG A 82 -3.76 2.82 0.54
CA ARG A 82 -3.89 3.42 1.87
C ARG A 82 -2.55 3.90 2.42
N ALA A 83 -1.51 3.06 2.39
CA ALA A 83 -0.18 3.42 2.86
C ALA A 83 0.43 4.59 2.07
N HIS A 84 0.14 4.68 0.76
CA HIS A 84 0.55 5.83 -0.04
C HIS A 84 -0.14 7.12 0.41
N VAL A 85 -1.46 7.10 0.61
CA VAL A 85 -2.22 8.26 1.09
C VAL A 85 -1.74 8.69 2.48
N GLU A 86 -1.52 7.75 3.40
CA GLU A 86 -0.99 8.02 4.73
C GLU A 86 0.39 8.70 4.66
N TYR A 87 1.30 8.17 3.84
CA TYR A 87 2.63 8.76 3.64
C TYR A 87 2.56 10.20 3.12
N GLU A 88 1.78 10.45 2.04
CA GLU A 88 1.62 11.80 1.48
C GLU A 88 1.01 12.77 2.51
N THR A 89 0.03 12.29 3.28
CA THR A 89 -0.59 13.08 4.34
C THR A 89 0.43 13.50 5.39
N HIS A 90 1.26 12.57 5.88
CA HIS A 90 2.30 12.92 6.85
C HIS A 90 3.39 13.82 6.26
N ALA A 91 3.75 13.65 4.99
CA ALA A 91 4.68 14.54 4.29
C ALA A 91 4.12 15.97 4.18
N MET A 92 2.83 16.12 3.87
CA MET A 92 2.14 17.42 3.85
C MET A 92 2.09 18.06 5.23
N LEU A 93 1.73 17.30 6.27
CA LEU A 93 1.70 17.79 7.65
C LEU A 93 3.08 18.27 8.11
N PHE A 94 4.14 17.55 7.74
CA PHE A 94 5.51 17.96 8.04
C PHE A 94 5.88 19.27 7.34
N LYS A 95 5.57 19.42 6.05
CA LYS A 95 5.83 20.67 5.30
C LYS A 95 5.03 21.85 5.85
N ALA A 96 3.74 21.67 6.14
CA ALA A 96 2.90 22.71 6.75
C ALA A 96 3.45 23.14 8.12
N ARG A 97 3.97 22.18 8.90
CA ARG A 97 4.63 22.50 10.16
C ARG A 97 5.92 23.29 9.97
N GLN A 98 6.71 22.98 8.95
CA GLN A 98 7.92 23.74 8.63
C GLN A 98 7.60 25.17 8.21
N SER A 99 6.52 25.41 7.45
CA SER A 99 6.11 26.75 7.03
C SER A 99 5.51 27.59 8.17
N LEU A 100 4.91 26.95 9.17
CA LEU A 100 4.38 27.61 10.37
C LEU A 100 5.47 27.97 11.41
N ARG A 101 6.70 27.48 11.26
CA ARG A 101 7.80 27.94 12.12
C ARG A 101 8.04 29.42 11.80
N PRO A 102 8.00 30.32 12.78
CA PRO A 102 8.36 31.70 12.52
C PRO A 102 9.76 31.71 11.93
N LEU A 103 9.90 32.32 10.74
CA LEU A 103 11.18 32.79 10.24
C LEU A 103 11.78 33.57 11.41
N ARG A 104 12.79 33.01 12.09
CA ARG A 104 13.62 33.77 13.01
C ARG A 104 14.28 34.85 12.15
N ARG A 105 13.59 36.00 12.02
CA ARG A 105 14.15 37.21 11.45
C ARG A 105 15.36 37.54 12.34
N ARG A 106 16.54 37.42 11.75
CA ARG A 106 17.75 38.04 12.26
C ARG A 106 17.56 39.55 12.29
#